data_AF-A0AAU7XBR2-F1
#
_entry.id   AF-A0AAU7XBR2-F1
#
_cell.length_a   1.000
_cell.length_b   1.000
_cell.length_c   1.000
_cell.angle_alpha   90.00
_cell.angle_beta   90.00
_cell.angle_gamma   90.00
#
_symmetry.space_group_name_H-M   'P 1'
#
loop_
_entity.id
_entity.type
_entity.pdbx_description
1 polymer ?
#
loop_
_entity_poly.entity_id
_entity_poly.type
_entity_poly.pdbx_seq_one_letter_code
_entity_poly.pdbx_strand_id
1 'polypeptide(L)'
;MAGPDDTFDEDKDDEAYAAEQEEHAEEIREMVLEYLDDNDVDEATVVYTMLDLALSITMSGYAMSVEKPSVQGLRMELDRFAKDFGDAVRDAKKNADQFLEEVKTSLEAANDD
;
A
#
# COMPACT_ATOMS: atom_id res chain seq x y z
N MET A 1 -9.71 42.38 14.66
CA MET A 1 -9.99 42.30 13.21
C MET A 1 -9.03 41.27 12.62
N ALA A 2 -9.59 40.36 11.80
CA ALA A 2 -9.03 39.35 10.87
C ALA A 2 -7.49 39.15 10.80
N GLY A 3 -6.97 37.92 10.66
CA GLY A 3 -7.43 36.93 9.70
C GLY A 3 -7.58 35.48 10.20
N PRO A 4 -8.54 34.72 9.64
CA PRO A 4 -8.62 33.28 9.69
C PRO A 4 -8.05 32.71 8.39
N ASP A 5 -6.79 32.27 8.35
CA ASP A 5 -6.29 31.46 7.23
C ASP A 5 -4.90 30.89 7.52
N ASP A 6 -4.82 29.78 8.26
CA ASP A 6 -3.57 29.01 8.35
C ASP A 6 -3.86 27.50 8.47
N THR A 7 -5.03 27.07 7.96
CA THR A 7 -5.49 25.67 8.02
C THR A 7 -5.87 25.13 6.64
N PHE A 8 -5.36 25.72 5.54
CA PHE A 8 -5.79 25.39 4.17
C PHE A 8 -4.71 24.84 3.24
N ASP A 9 -3.48 24.62 3.71
CA ASP A 9 -2.38 24.08 2.89
C ASP A 9 -1.90 22.66 3.27
N GLU A 10 -2.12 22.17 4.49
CA GLU A 10 -1.76 20.77 4.84
C GLU A 10 -2.64 19.76 4.07
N ASP A 11 -3.94 20.02 3.95
CA ASP A 11 -4.87 19.10 3.26
C ASP A 11 -4.59 18.96 1.74
N LYS A 12 -4.06 20.01 1.09
CA LYS A 12 -3.73 19.96 -0.34
C LYS A 12 -2.42 19.23 -0.61
N ASP A 13 -1.45 19.35 0.30
CA ASP A 13 -0.20 18.61 0.22
C ASP A 13 -0.44 17.12 0.49
N ASP A 14 -1.34 16.77 1.42
CA ASP A 14 -1.75 15.39 1.70
C ASP A 14 -2.52 14.74 0.54
N GLU A 15 -3.44 15.46 -0.11
CA GLU A 15 -4.13 14.97 -1.32
C GLU A 15 -3.18 14.77 -2.51
N ALA A 16 -2.21 15.67 -2.70
CA ALA A 16 -1.20 15.54 -3.75
C ALA A 16 -0.24 14.36 -3.48
N TYR A 17 0.17 14.17 -2.22
CA TYR A 17 0.98 13.01 -1.81
C TYR A 17 0.21 11.69 -1.97
N ALA A 18 -1.07 11.67 -1.65
CA ALA A 18 -1.92 10.49 -1.82
C ALA A 18 -2.06 10.12 -3.31
N ALA A 19 -2.25 11.11 -4.18
CA ALA A 19 -2.33 10.91 -5.63
C ALA A 19 -1.01 10.41 -6.23
N GLU A 20 0.13 10.99 -5.84
CA GLU A 20 1.45 10.52 -6.29
C GLU A 20 1.75 9.10 -5.79
N GLN A 21 1.35 8.78 -4.56
CA GLN A 21 1.46 7.43 -4.03
C GLN A 21 0.56 6.42 -4.76
N GLU A 22 -0.65 6.83 -5.16
CA GLU A 22 -1.58 6.00 -5.94
C GLU A 22 -1.02 5.72 -7.34
N GLU A 23 -0.46 6.72 -8.02
CA GLU A 23 0.20 6.57 -9.33
C GLU A 23 1.34 5.54 -9.26
N HIS A 24 2.25 5.68 -8.29
CA HIS A 24 3.33 4.72 -8.10
C HIS A 24 2.84 3.33 -7.71
N ALA A 25 1.77 3.23 -6.92
CA ALA A 25 1.18 1.95 -6.58
C ALA A 25 0.60 1.23 -7.81
N GLU A 26 0.02 1.99 -8.75
CA GLU A 26 -0.49 1.47 -10.02
C GLU A 26 0.64 0.98 -10.93
N GLU A 27 1.71 1.77 -11.11
CA GLU A 27 2.89 1.37 -11.90
C GLU A 27 3.55 0.10 -11.33
N ILE A 28 3.71 0.02 -10.00
CA ILE A 28 4.26 -1.16 -9.33
C ILE A 28 3.36 -2.37 -9.54
N ARG A 29 2.04 -2.18 -9.46
CA ARG A 29 1.08 -3.26 -9.70
C ARG A 29 1.19 -3.77 -11.14
N GLU A 30 1.28 -2.89 -12.13
CA GLU A 30 1.43 -3.27 -13.54
C GLU A 30 2.71 -4.07 -13.76
N MET A 31 3.86 -3.57 -13.28
CA MET A 31 5.14 -4.28 -13.38
C MET A 31 5.09 -5.68 -12.75
N VAL A 32 4.39 -5.82 -11.62
CA VAL A 32 4.24 -7.11 -10.94
C VAL A 32 3.36 -8.05 -11.77
N LEU A 33 2.22 -7.59 -12.28
CA LEU A 33 1.32 -8.41 -13.09
C LEU A 33 1.96 -8.85 -14.40
N GLU A 34 2.70 -7.97 -15.08
CA GLU A 34 3.47 -8.29 -16.28
C GLU A 34 4.51 -9.39 -15.99
N TYR A 35 5.25 -9.26 -14.88
CA TYR A 35 6.21 -10.30 -14.47
C TYR A 35 5.53 -11.66 -14.24
N LEU A 36 4.33 -11.71 -13.66
CA LEU A 36 3.61 -12.95 -13.43
C LEU A 36 3.18 -13.62 -14.73
N ASP A 37 2.64 -12.83 -15.66
CA ASP A 37 2.20 -13.32 -16.97
C ASP A 37 3.39 -13.86 -17.79
N ASP A 38 4.47 -13.07 -17.88
CA ASP A 38 5.67 -13.43 -18.65
C ASP A 38 6.36 -14.71 -18.14
N ASN A 39 6.24 -15.00 -16.84
CA ASN A 39 6.97 -16.08 -16.18
C ASN A 39 6.07 -17.24 -15.73
N ASP A 40 4.77 -17.23 -16.06
CA ASP A 40 3.78 -18.25 -15.65
C ASP A 40 3.81 -18.52 -14.13
N VAL A 41 3.84 -17.43 -13.35
CA VAL A 41 3.92 -17.49 -11.88
C VAL A 41 2.54 -17.34 -11.28
N ASP A 42 2.16 -18.27 -10.41
CA ASP A 42 0.89 -18.23 -9.69
C ASP A 42 0.78 -17.01 -8.75
N GLU A 43 -0.39 -16.37 -8.75
CA GLU A 43 -0.67 -15.17 -7.96
C GLU A 43 -0.42 -15.37 -6.45
N ALA A 44 -0.70 -16.55 -5.89
CA ALA A 44 -0.44 -16.76 -4.46
C ALA A 44 1.06 -16.70 -4.12
N THR A 45 1.93 -17.03 -5.08
CA THR A 45 3.38 -16.89 -4.94
C THR A 45 3.80 -15.42 -4.89
N VAL A 46 3.16 -14.55 -5.67
CA VAL A 46 3.46 -13.11 -5.65
C VAL A 46 3.08 -12.47 -4.34
N VAL A 47 1.93 -12.84 -3.78
CA VAL A 47 1.41 -12.23 -2.54
C VAL A 47 2.41 -12.41 -1.40
N TYR A 48 2.94 -13.63 -1.24
CA TYR A 48 3.95 -13.89 -0.22
C TYR A 48 5.26 -13.15 -0.51
N THR A 49 5.69 -13.12 -1.77
CA THR A 49 6.92 -12.44 -2.19
C THR A 49 6.85 -10.93 -1.93
N MET A 50 5.71 -10.30 -2.23
CA MET A 50 5.50 -8.87 -1.98
C MET A 50 5.54 -8.52 -0.49
N LEU A 51 5.02 -9.40 0.37
CA LEU A 51 5.11 -9.21 1.82
C LEU A 51 6.57 -9.32 2.32
N ASP A 52 7.32 -10.30 1.82
CA ASP A 52 8.75 -10.45 2.16
C ASP A 52 9.60 -9.26 1.67
N LEU A 53 9.29 -8.76 0.46
CA LEU A 53 9.90 -7.54 -0.08
C LEU A 53 9.58 -6.32 0.79
N ALA A 54 8.32 -6.13 1.18
CA ALA A 54 7.92 -5.03 2.06
C ALA A 54 8.69 -5.06 3.39
N LEU A 55 8.78 -6.23 4.03
CA LEU A 55 9.57 -6.42 5.25
C LEU A 55 11.06 -6.10 5.04
N SER A 56 11.64 -6.59 3.94
CA SER A 56 13.04 -6.34 3.59
C SER A 56 13.32 -4.86 3.38
N ILE A 57 12.42 -4.15 2.68
CA ILE A 57 12.49 -2.71 2.48
C ILE A 57 12.41 -1.99 3.83
N THR A 58 11.46 -2.32 4.69
CA THR A 58 11.34 -1.74 6.05
C THR A 58 12.61 -1.95 6.87
N MET A 59 13.16 -3.18 6.89
CA MET A 59 14.38 -3.49 7.63
C MET A 59 15.58 -2.68 7.10
N SER A 60 15.70 -2.57 5.78
CA SER A 60 16.77 -1.79 5.13
C SER A 60 16.62 -0.29 5.40
N GLY A 61 15.40 0.24 5.31
CA GLY A 61 15.08 1.64 5.60
C GLY A 61 15.42 2.02 7.04
N TYR A 62 15.10 1.15 8.01
CA TYR A 62 15.55 1.33 9.39
C TYR A 62 17.07 1.37 9.48
N ALA A 63 17.76 0.37 8.91
CA ALA A 63 19.20 0.25 9.01
C ALA A 63 19.95 1.45 8.38
N MET A 64 19.39 2.04 7.33
CA MET A 64 19.98 3.19 6.62
C MET A 64 19.64 4.55 7.24
N SER A 65 18.54 4.66 7.98
CA SER A 65 18.05 5.95 8.53
C SER A 65 18.60 6.30 9.91
N VAL A 66 19.16 5.33 10.64
CA VAL A 66 19.65 5.54 12.01
C VAL A 66 21.18 5.47 12.10
N GLU A 67 21.79 6.37 12.86
CA GLU A 67 23.26 6.46 12.99
C GLU A 67 23.88 5.18 13.60
N LYS A 68 23.17 4.53 14.53
CA LYS A 68 23.60 3.31 15.22
C LYS A 68 22.43 2.31 15.31
N PRO A 69 22.22 1.50 14.26
CA PRO A 69 21.13 0.52 14.24
C PRO A 69 21.25 -0.47 15.41
N SER A 70 20.12 -0.83 16.00
CA SER A 70 20.08 -1.83 17.07
C SER A 70 18.98 -2.86 16.82
N VAL A 71 19.17 -4.07 17.35
CA VAL A 71 18.17 -5.16 17.24
C VAL A 71 16.85 -4.75 17.90
N GLN A 72 16.88 -4.06 19.04
CA GLN A 72 15.67 -3.61 19.72
C GLN A 72 14.93 -2.55 18.90
N GLY A 73 15.64 -1.59 18.32
CA GLY A 73 15.03 -0.57 17.48
C GLY A 73 14.41 -1.16 16.21
N LEU A 74 15.07 -2.13 15.57
CA LEU A 74 14.52 -2.84 14.43
C LEU A 74 13.24 -3.62 14.79
N ARG A 75 13.21 -4.28 15.96
CA ARG A 75 11.99 -4.96 16.43
C ARG A 75 10.83 -3.98 16.63
N MET A 76 11.09 -2.82 17.22
CA MET A 76 10.07 -1.78 17.38
C MET A 76 9.55 -1.28 16.02
N GLU A 77 10.42 -1.17 15.02
CA GLU A 77 10.02 -0.79 13.67
C GLU A 77 9.14 -1.86 13.01
N LEU A 78 9.51 -3.14 13.15
CA LEU A 78 8.69 -4.25 12.66
C LEU A 78 7.33 -4.35 13.40
N ASP A 79 7.29 -4.04 14.69
CA ASP A 79 6.03 -3.98 15.45
C ASP A 79 5.11 -2.86 14.94
N ARG A 80 5.68 -1.71 14.53
CA ARG A 80 4.92 -0.62 13.89
C ARG A 80 4.40 -1.05 12.52
N PHE A 81 5.28 -1.59 11.67
CA PHE A 81 4.89 -2.11 10.36
C PHE A 81 3.75 -3.14 10.48
N ALA A 82 3.85 -4.08 11.41
CA ALA A 82 2.81 -5.08 11.64
C ALA A 82 1.48 -4.46 12.07
N LYS A 83 1.52 -3.37 12.86
CA LYS A 83 0.33 -2.64 13.25
C LYS A 83 -0.30 -1.93 12.04
N ASP A 84 0.49 -1.20 11.27
CA ASP A 84 0.01 -0.43 10.12
C ASP A 84 -0.57 -1.35 9.03
N PHE A 85 0.12 -2.45 8.74
CA PHE A 85 -0.41 -3.51 7.86
C PHE A 85 -1.70 -4.12 8.41
N GLY A 86 -1.76 -4.37 9.71
CA GLY A 86 -2.96 -4.86 10.38
C GLY A 86 -4.15 -3.90 10.26
N ASP A 87 -3.90 -2.59 10.31
CA ASP A 87 -4.92 -1.56 10.12
C ASP A 87 -5.38 -1.52 8.65
N ALA A 88 -4.47 -1.60 7.67
CA ALA A 88 -4.82 -1.74 6.25
C ALA A 88 -5.71 -2.96 5.97
N VAL A 89 -5.40 -4.12 6.56
CA VAL A 89 -6.24 -5.33 6.45
C VAL A 89 -7.61 -5.12 7.09
N ARG A 90 -7.70 -4.41 8.22
CA ARG A 90 -9.00 -4.10 8.84
C ARG A 90 -9.84 -3.20 7.95
N ASP A 91 -9.24 -2.23 7.29
CA ASP A 91 -9.95 -1.32 6.39
C ASP A 91 -10.41 -2.02 5.12
N ALA A 92 -9.57 -2.86 4.51
CA ALA A 92 -9.97 -3.73 3.41
C ALA A 92 -11.17 -4.62 3.79
N LYS A 93 -11.19 -5.16 5.02
CA LYS A 93 -12.34 -5.95 5.51
C LYS A 93 -13.61 -5.13 5.70
N LYS A 94 -13.51 -3.87 6.13
CA LYS A 94 -14.68 -2.98 6.27
C LYS A 94 -15.29 -2.68 4.90
N ASN A 95 -14.45 -2.55 3.87
CA ASN A 95 -14.86 -2.19 2.51
C ASN A 95 -15.08 -3.40 1.60
N ALA A 96 -15.02 -4.63 2.14
CA ALA A 96 -15.11 -5.86 1.35
C ALA A 96 -16.46 -6.02 0.63
N ASP A 97 -17.55 -5.56 1.24
CA ASP A 97 -18.88 -5.61 0.63
C ASP A 97 -18.93 -4.73 -0.63
N GLN A 98 -18.43 -3.49 -0.54
CA GLN A 98 -18.34 -2.56 -1.66
C GLN A 98 -17.48 -3.12 -2.79
N PHE A 99 -16.29 -3.64 -2.45
CA PHE A 99 -15.40 -4.25 -3.44
C PHE A 99 -16.11 -5.38 -4.21
N LEU A 100 -16.84 -6.27 -3.52
CA LEU A 100 -17.57 -7.34 -4.17
C LEU A 100 -18.73 -6.85 -5.05
N GLU A 101 -19.40 -5.75 -4.68
CA GLU A 101 -20.43 -5.12 -5.50
C GLU A 101 -19.86 -4.53 -6.80
N GLU A 102 -18.72 -3.84 -6.71
CA GLU A 102 -18.01 -3.26 -7.87
C GLU A 102 -17.51 -4.35 -8.84
N VAL A 103 -16.93 -5.42 -8.31
CA VAL A 103 -16.47 -6.57 -9.12
C VAL A 103 -17.65 -7.24 -9.82
N LYS A 104 -18.76 -7.50 -9.13
CA LYS A 104 -19.95 -8.11 -9.75
C LYS A 104 -20.49 -7.24 -10.89
N THR A 105 -20.61 -5.94 -10.67
CA THR A 105 -21.07 -4.99 -11.68
C THR A 105 -20.17 -5.04 -12.92
N SER A 106 -18.85 -5.08 -12.72
CA SER A 106 -17.87 -5.17 -13.81
C SER A 106 -17.96 -6.49 -14.57
N LEU A 107 -18.18 -7.60 -13.87
CA LEU A 107 -18.36 -8.92 -14.48
C LEU A 107 -19.69 -9.02 -15.25
N GLU A 108 -20.77 -8.43 -14.74
CA GLU A 108 -22.06 -8.38 -15.43
C GLU A 108 -21.94 -7.57 -16.73
N ALA A 109 -21.28 -6.41 -16.68
CA ALA A 109 -21.00 -5.60 -17.88
C ALA A 109 -20.15 -6.34 -18.92
N ALA A 110 -19.17 -7.15 -18.51
CA ALA A 110 -18.33 -7.93 -19.41
C ALA A 110 -19.04 -9.15 -20.03
N ASN A 111 -20.17 -9.60 -19.47
CA ASN A 111 -20.95 -10.73 -19.98
C ASN A 111 -22.14 -10.31 -20.87
N ASP A 112 -22.48 -9.02 -20.89
CA ASP A 112 -23.56 -8.44 -21.71
C ASP A 112 -23.08 -7.87 -23.07
N ASP A 113 -21.77 -7.98 -23.37
CA ASP A 113 -21.12 -7.74 -24.68
C ASP A 113 -20.78 -9.06 -25.41
#